data_AF-A0A392S7A8-F1
#
_entry.id   AF-A0A392S7A8-F1
#
_cell.length_a   1.000
_cell.length_b   1.000
_cell.length_c   1.000
_cell.angle_alpha   90.00
_cell.angle_beta   90.00
_cell.angle_gamma   90.00
#
_symmetry.space_group_name_H-M   'P 1'
#
loop_
_entity.id
_entity.type
_entity.pdbx_description
1 polymer ?
#
loop_
_entity_poly.entity_id
_entity_poly.type
_entity_poly.pdbx_seq_one_letter_code
_entity_poly.pdbx_strand_id
1 'polypeptide(L)'
;DGHYDHWAELMENLLRSKEYWNIVEEGIIALPANATAQQQQELAAKKLTDLKAKNFLYQAIERSILETILVRTTSKDIWDAMKRKYSGSTKVKRAQLQALRREFEILAM
;
A
#
# COMPACT_ATOMS: atom_id res chain seq x y z
N ASP A 1 7.64 -13.73 1.82
CA ASP A 1 8.30 -12.72 2.68
C ASP A 1 9.57 -12.05 2.17
N GLY A 2 10.16 -12.37 1.02
CA GLY A 2 11.05 -11.44 0.28
C GLY A 2 10.32 -10.69 -0.84
N HIS A 3 9.16 -11.23 -1.23
CA HIS A 3 8.37 -10.75 -2.35
C HIS A 3 7.47 -9.56 -2.01
N TYR A 4 7.21 -9.25 -0.73
CA TYR A 4 6.36 -8.10 -0.38
C TYR A 4 7.07 -6.78 -0.72
N ASP A 5 8.34 -6.62 -0.32
CA ASP A 5 9.09 -5.39 -0.60
C ASP A 5 9.20 -5.17 -2.13
N HIS A 6 9.51 -6.24 -2.88
CA HIS A 6 9.54 -6.20 -4.34
C HIS A 6 8.16 -5.90 -4.97
N TRP A 7 7.09 -6.54 -4.48
CA TRP A 7 5.73 -6.27 -4.92
C TRP A 7 5.33 -4.82 -4.63
N ALA A 8 5.69 -4.30 -3.47
CA ALA A 8 5.38 -2.93 -3.06
C ALA A 8 6.10 -1.92 -3.96
N GLU A 9 7.39 -2.13 -4.26
CA GLU A 9 8.14 -1.29 -5.19
C GLU A 9 7.54 -1.31 -6.60
N LEU A 10 7.19 -2.49 -7.13
CA LEU A 10 6.55 -2.62 -8.44
C LEU A 10 5.18 -1.93 -8.48
N MET A 11 4.37 -2.15 -7.45
CA MET A 11 3.01 -1.61 -7.39
C MET A 11 3.03 -0.09 -7.20
N GLU A 12 3.90 0.42 -6.34
CA GLU A 12 4.08 1.86 -6.15
C GLU A 12 4.53 2.53 -7.46
N ASN A 13 5.53 1.96 -8.15
CA ASN A 13 5.98 2.49 -9.45
C ASN A 13 4.88 2.46 -10.51
N LEU A 14 4.11 1.37 -10.58
CA LEU A 14 2.97 1.26 -11.50
C LEU A 14 1.94 2.36 -11.23
N LEU A 15 1.54 2.56 -9.97
CA LEU A 15 0.55 3.56 -9.59
C LEU A 15 1.07 4.99 -9.79
N ARG A 16 2.35 5.25 -9.51
CA ARG A 16 3.00 6.54 -9.80
C ARG A 16 3.04 6.83 -11.29
N SER A 17 3.35 5.84 -12.14
CA SER A 17 3.36 6.00 -13.60
C SER A 17 1.99 6.33 -14.20
N LYS A 18 0.91 6.01 -13.47
CA LYS A 18 -0.48 6.30 -13.83
C LYS A 18 -1.04 7.53 -13.13
N GLU A 19 -0.24 8.22 -12.30
CA GLU A 19 -0.65 9.36 -11.47
C GLU A 19 -1.72 9.02 -10.41
N TYR A 20 -1.83 7.74 -10.03
CA TYR A 20 -2.80 7.28 -9.03
C TYR A 20 -2.22 7.25 -7.61
N TRP A 21 -0.92 7.42 -7.45
CA TRP A 21 -0.27 7.28 -6.16
C TRP A 21 -0.82 8.21 -5.09
N ASN A 22 -1.07 9.48 -5.42
CA ASN A 22 -1.53 10.48 -4.45
C ASN A 22 -2.85 10.05 -3.76
N ILE A 23 -3.76 9.40 -4.48
CA ILE A 23 -5.02 8.94 -3.87
C ILE A 23 -4.83 7.72 -2.96
N VAL A 24 -3.84 6.88 -3.23
CA VAL A 24 -3.49 5.73 -2.37
C VAL A 24 -2.79 6.21 -1.10
N GLU A 25 -1.93 7.22 -1.22
CA GLU A 25 -1.18 7.77 -0.09
C GLU A 25 -2.03 8.65 0.82
N GLU A 26 -2.75 9.63 0.25
CA GLU A 26 -3.54 10.61 1.01
C GLU A 26 -4.94 10.09 1.34
N GLY A 27 -5.53 9.28 0.47
CA GLY A 27 -6.90 8.82 0.58
C GLY A 27 -7.93 9.85 0.10
N ILE A 28 -9.21 9.45 0.14
CA ILE A 28 -10.32 10.35 -0.20
C ILE A 28 -10.77 11.09 1.06
N ILE A 29 -10.57 12.40 1.09
CA ILE A 29 -11.05 13.27 2.17
C ILE A 29 -12.53 13.60 1.92
N ALA A 30 -13.35 13.51 2.96
CA ALA A 30 -14.75 13.92 2.91
C ALA A 30 -14.86 15.43 2.76
N LEU A 31 -15.75 15.88 1.87
CA LEU A 31 -16.02 17.28 1.67
C LEU A 31 -16.83 17.87 2.85
N PRO A 32 -16.65 19.16 3.18
CA PRO A 32 -17.49 19.84 4.15
C PRO A 32 -18.93 19.99 3.63
N ALA A 33 -19.90 20.19 4.54
CA ALA A 33 -21.33 20.24 4.19
C ALA A 33 -21.70 21.38 3.21
N ASN A 34 -20.91 22.44 3.16
CA ASN A 34 -21.07 23.60 2.28
C ASN A 34 -20.18 23.54 1.03
N ALA A 35 -19.79 22.34 0.59
CA ALA A 35 -18.86 22.18 -0.52
C ALA A 35 -19.41 22.76 -1.83
N THR A 36 -18.55 23.49 -2.54
CA THR A 36 -18.89 24.10 -3.83
C THR A 36 -19.05 23.03 -4.91
N ALA A 37 -19.72 23.38 -6.02
CA ALA A 37 -19.85 22.49 -7.17
C ALA A 37 -18.49 22.02 -7.72
N GLN A 38 -17.49 22.91 -7.70
CA GLN A 38 -16.11 22.58 -8.10
C GLN A 38 -15.49 21.51 -7.18
N GLN A 39 -15.63 21.67 -5.87
CA GLN A 39 -15.14 20.67 -4.90
C GLN A 39 -15.82 19.32 -5.07
N GLN A 40 -17.13 19.30 -5.34
CA GLN A 40 -17.87 18.07 -5.60
C GLN A 40 -17.38 17.36 -6.88
N GLN A 41 -17.09 18.13 -7.93
CA GLN A 41 -16.53 17.61 -9.17
C GLN A 41 -15.13 17.02 -8.98
N GLU A 42 -14.26 17.70 -8.22
CA GLU A 42 -12.95 17.20 -7.85
C GLU A 42 -13.03 15.90 -7.02
N LEU A 43 -13.96 15.82 -6.07
CA LEU A 43 -14.19 14.60 -5.30
C LEU A 43 -14.64 13.44 -6.20
N ALA A 44 -15.53 13.70 -7.17
CA ALA A 44 -15.96 12.68 -8.12
C ALA A 44 -14.77 12.17 -8.97
N ALA A 45 -13.89 13.07 -9.41
CA ALA A 45 -12.66 12.70 -10.11
C ALA A 45 -11.72 11.87 -9.22
N LYS A 46 -11.50 12.28 -7.97
CA LYS A 46 -10.70 11.53 -6.99
C LYS A 46 -11.28 10.13 -6.73
N LYS A 47 -12.59 10.00 -6.59
CA LYS A 47 -13.27 8.69 -6.44
C LYS A 47 -13.06 7.80 -7.66
N LEU A 48 -13.12 8.36 -8.87
CA LEU A 48 -12.84 7.60 -10.08
C LEU A 48 -11.38 7.11 -10.12
N THR A 49 -10.44 7.97 -9.74
CA THR A 49 -9.02 7.61 -9.64
C THR A 49 -8.77 6.53 -8.58
N ASP A 50 -9.43 6.61 -7.42
CA ASP A 50 -9.37 5.59 -6.37
C ASP A 50 -9.87 4.23 -6.89
N LEU A 51 -10.99 4.20 -7.61
CA LEU A 51 -11.51 2.98 -8.22
C LEU A 51 -10.51 2.35 -9.22
N LYS A 52 -9.83 3.18 -10.02
CA LYS A 52 -8.78 2.70 -10.93
C LYS A 52 -7.61 2.10 -10.17
N ALA A 53 -7.13 2.78 -9.11
CA ALA A 53 -6.05 2.27 -8.26
C ALA A 53 -6.45 0.95 -7.58
N LYS A 54 -7.67 0.85 -7.05
CA LYS A 54 -8.22 -0.38 -6.46
C LYS A 54 -8.22 -1.54 -7.45
N ASN A 55 -8.58 -1.30 -8.70
CA ASN A 55 -8.59 -2.35 -9.72
C ASN A 55 -7.18 -2.95 -9.93
N PHE A 56 -6.14 -2.12 -9.96
CA PHE A 56 -4.75 -2.61 -10.03
C PHE A 56 -4.37 -3.43 -8.79
N LEU A 57 -4.72 -2.96 -7.60
CA LEU A 57 -4.47 -3.69 -6.35
C LEU A 57 -5.20 -5.05 -6.33
N TYR A 58 -6.45 -5.10 -6.79
CA TYR A 58 -7.22 -6.35 -6.87
C TYR A 58 -6.62 -7.36 -7.85
N GLN A 59 -6.05 -6.89 -8.96
CA GLN A 59 -5.40 -7.77 -9.94
C GLN A 59 -4.05 -8.31 -9.45
N ALA A 60 -3.36 -7.54 -8.62
CA ALA A 60 -2.00 -7.86 -8.17
C ALA A 60 -1.93 -8.53 -6.79
N ILE A 61 -3.05 -8.69 -6.08
CA ILE A 61 -3.11 -9.35 -4.77
C ILE A 61 -3.90 -10.65 -4.93
N GLU A 62 -3.35 -11.74 -4.42
CA GLU A 62 -4.04 -13.03 -4.42
C GLU A 62 -5.35 -12.98 -3.63
N ARG A 63 -6.36 -13.73 -4.12
CA ARG A 63 -7.70 -13.76 -3.51
C ARG A 63 -7.68 -14.13 -2.02
N SER A 64 -6.87 -15.13 -1.66
CA SER A 64 -6.70 -15.58 -0.27
C SER A 64 -6.19 -14.46 0.64
N ILE A 65 -5.30 -13.59 0.16
CA ILE A 65 -4.81 -12.43 0.90
C ILE A 65 -5.89 -11.36 0.98
N LEU A 66 -6.58 -11.06 -0.12
CA LEU A 66 -7.67 -10.09 -0.14
C LEU A 66 -8.78 -10.44 0.84
N GLU A 67 -9.14 -11.72 0.97
CA GLU A 67 -10.15 -12.19 1.92
C GLU A 67 -9.80 -11.87 3.38
N THR A 68 -8.51 -11.79 3.72
CA THR A 68 -8.07 -11.41 5.08
C THR A 68 -8.19 -9.92 5.37
N ILE A 69 -8.40 -9.08 4.36
CA ILE A 69 -8.55 -7.63 4.54
C ILE A 69 -10.01 -7.31 4.86
N LEU A 70 -10.31 -6.77 6.05
CA LEU A 70 -11.68 -6.48 6.46
C LEU A 70 -12.26 -5.22 5.78
N VAL A 71 -11.45 -4.16 5.69
CA VAL A 71 -11.86 -2.87 5.11
C VAL A 71 -11.19 -2.68 3.76
N ARG A 72 -11.99 -2.54 2.70
CA ARG A 72 -11.54 -2.40 1.31
C ARG A 72 -12.31 -1.30 0.58
N THR A 73 -12.71 -0.27 1.33
CA THR A 73 -13.57 0.82 0.80
C THR A 73 -12.79 1.69 -0.18
N THR A 74 -11.53 1.97 0.12
CA THR A 74 -10.61 2.76 -0.71
C THR A 74 -9.37 1.95 -1.11
N SER A 75 -8.62 2.43 -2.10
CA SER A 75 -7.29 1.89 -2.45
C SER A 75 -6.31 2.01 -1.29
N LYS A 76 -6.39 3.13 -0.55
CA LYS A 76 -5.62 3.37 0.67
C LYS A 76 -5.85 2.29 1.73
N ASP A 77 -7.11 1.90 1.97
CA ASP A 77 -7.42 0.86 2.96
C ASP A 77 -6.72 -0.47 2.63
N ILE A 78 -6.75 -0.86 1.34
CA ILE A 78 -6.13 -2.08 0.85
C ILE A 78 -4.60 -1.98 0.97
N TRP A 79 -4.02 -0.86 0.52
CA TRP A 79 -2.57 -0.61 0.58
C TRP A 79 -2.05 -0.63 2.02
N ASP A 80 -2.70 0.09 2.92
CA ASP A 80 -2.31 0.16 4.33
C ASP A 80 -2.51 -1.18 5.03
N ALA A 81 -3.53 -1.97 4.67
CA ALA A 81 -3.71 -3.32 5.19
C ALA A 81 -2.59 -4.27 4.75
N MET A 82 -2.19 -4.21 3.47
CA MET A 82 -1.04 -4.95 2.95
C MET A 82 0.24 -4.55 3.69
N LYS A 83 0.49 -3.25 3.84
CA LYS A 83 1.65 -2.73 4.58
C LYS A 83 1.66 -3.21 6.03
N ARG A 84 0.53 -3.15 6.73
CA ARG A 84 0.41 -3.66 8.10
C ARG A 84 0.70 -5.16 8.19
N LYS A 85 0.08 -5.97 7.31
CA LYS A 85 0.25 -7.44 7.30
C LYS A 85 1.70 -7.87 7.15
N TYR A 86 2.47 -7.20 6.30
CA TYR A 86 3.84 -7.60 5.97
C TYR A 86 4.95 -6.78 6.66
N SER A 87 4.63 -5.63 7.27
CA SER A 87 5.61 -4.81 8.01
C SER A 87 6.32 -5.54 9.16
N GLY A 88 5.64 -6.50 9.80
CA GLY A 88 6.23 -7.34 10.85
C GLY A 88 7.28 -8.30 10.31
N SER A 89 7.03 -8.88 9.13
CA SER A 89 7.96 -9.81 8.49
C SER A 89 9.25 -9.11 8.05
N THR A 90 9.15 -7.93 7.43
CA THR A 90 10.32 -7.16 7.00
C THR A 90 11.20 -6.75 8.19
N LYS A 91 10.61 -6.31 9.31
CA LYS A 91 11.36 -5.96 10.53
C LYS A 91 12.04 -7.18 11.17
N VAL A 92 11.32 -8.30 11.28
CA VAL A 92 11.86 -9.55 11.84
C VAL A 92 13.02 -10.06 10.99
N LYS A 93 12.87 -10.08 9.66
CA LYS A 93 13.95 -10.49 8.75
C LYS A 93 15.18 -9.62 8.84
N ARG A 94 15.01 -8.29 8.95
CA ARG A 94 16.14 -7.37 9.10
C ARG A 94 16.88 -7.60 10.43
N ALA A 95 16.14 -7.83 11.51
CA ALA A 95 16.72 -8.15 12.82
C ALA A 95 17.51 -9.47 12.78
N GLN A 96 16.96 -10.51 12.15
CA GLN A 96 17.64 -11.80 11.97
C GLN A 96 18.92 -11.65 11.12
N LEU A 97 18.87 -10.89 10.03
CA LEU A 97 20.05 -10.61 9.19
C LEU A 97 21.15 -9.84 9.95
N GLN A 98 20.78 -8.87 10.78
CA GLN A 98 21.74 -8.16 11.61
C GLN A 98 22.35 -9.05 12.70
N ALA A 99 21.56 -9.92 13.33
CA ALA A 99 22.07 -10.90 14.30
C ALA A 99 23.11 -11.82 13.64
N LEU A 100 22.80 -12.36 12.46
CA LEU A 100 23.70 -13.25 11.72
C LEU A 100 24.99 -12.54 11.27
N ARG A 101 24.91 -11.28 10.85
CA ARG A 101 26.11 -10.46 10.53
C ARG A 101 26.99 -10.26 11.76
N ARG A 102 26.38 -9.97 12.92
CA ARG A 102 27.11 -9.78 14.17
C ARG A 102 27.77 -11.07 14.65
N GLU A 103 27.10 -12.21 14.52
CA GLU A 103 27.69 -13.53 14.79
C GLU A 103 28.89 -13.81 13.86
N PHE A 104 28.76 -13.49 12.58
CA PHE A 104 29.87 -13.64 11.62
C PHE A 104 31.06 -12.73 11.95
N GLU A 105 30.81 -11.46 12.30
CA GLU A 105 31.86 -10.52 12.73
C GLU A 105 32.57 -10.98 14.01
N ILE A 106 31.85 -11.59 14.96
CA ILE A 106 32.44 -12.17 16.18
C ILE A 106 33.27 -13.41 15.87
N LEU A 107 32.81 -14.28 14.95
CA LEU A 107 33.53 -15.49 14.55
C LEU A 107 34.78 -15.20 13.69
N ALA A 108 34.82 -14.05 13.01
CA ALA A 108 35.94 -13.60 12.19
C ALA A 108 36.99 -12.80 12.97
N MET A 109 36.85 -12.68 14.29
CA MET A 109 37.75 -11.99 15.21
C MET A 109 38.55 -12.99 16.03
#